data_AF-A0A0J8B238-F1
#
_entry.id   AF-A0A0J8B238-F1
#
_cell.length_a   1.000
_cell.length_b   1.000
_cell.length_c   1.000
_cell.angle_alpha   90.00
_cell.angle_beta   90.00
_cell.angle_gamma   90.00
#
_symmetry.space_group_name_H-M   'P 1'
#
loop_
_entity.id
_entity.type
_entity.pdbx_description
1 polymer ?
#
loop_
_entity_poly.entity_id
_entity_poly.type
_entity_poly.pdbx_seq_one_letter_code
_entity_poly.pdbx_strand_id
1 'polypeptide(L)' 'MEIPTDAVNYGPYGSSKETNWSVELGRCEYIKEVLVNHGWIVDGIGFVIADASGLPCPAKWFGGRGGDASR' A
#
# COMPACT_ATOMS: atom_id res chain seq x y z
N MET A 1 10.39 18.26 -16.08
CA MET A 1 10.25 16.88 -15.59
C MET A 1 8.82 16.50 -15.88
N GLU A 2 8.60 15.70 -16.93
CA GLU A 2 7.27 15.26 -17.30
C GLU A 2 6.84 14.14 -16.33
N ILE A 3 5.64 14.27 -15.77
CA ILE A 3 5.01 13.20 -14.99
C ILE A 3 4.60 12.14 -16.03
N PRO A 4 5.02 10.86 -15.91
CA PRO A 4 4.62 9.84 -16.87
C PRO A 4 3.09 9.76 -16.95
N THR A 5 2.54 9.96 -18.14
CA THR A 5 1.09 10.01 -18.41
C THR A 5 0.46 8.63 -18.56
N ASP A 6 1.24 7.55 -18.46
CA ASP A 6 0.80 6.18 -18.78
C ASP A 6 0.55 5.33 -17.52
N ALA A 7 0.18 5.96 -16.40
CA ALA A 7 -0.26 5.24 -15.22
C ALA A 7 -1.59 4.52 -15.51
N VAL A 8 -1.50 3.23 -15.85
CA VAL A 8 -2.68 2.38 -16.05
C VAL A 8 -3.25 1.98 -14.69
N ASN A 9 -4.50 2.36 -14.44
CA ASN A 9 -5.22 1.96 -13.23
C ASN A 9 -5.90 0.61 -13.43
N TYR A 10 -5.64 -0.33 -12.52
CA TYR A 10 -6.33 -1.62 -12.46
C TYR A 10 -7.24 -1.65 -11.23
N GLY A 11 -8.55 -1.89 -11.45
CA GLY A 11 -9.55 -1.93 -10.39
C GLY A 11 -10.29 -0.59 -10.15
N PRO A 12 -10.85 -0.36 -8.95
CA PRO A 12 -10.81 -1.26 -7.79
C PRO A 12 -11.64 -2.53 -8.03
N TYR A 13 -11.24 -3.62 -7.39
CA TYR A 13 -12.01 -4.87 -7.35
C TYR A 13 -12.65 -5.02 -5.96
N GLY A 14 -13.93 -5.37 -5.90
CA GLY A 14 -14.71 -5.45 -4.66
C GLY A 14 -15.74 -4.33 -4.52
N SER A 15 -16.16 -4.04 -3.29
CA SER A 15 -17.16 -2.99 -2.99
C SER A 15 -16.50 -1.61 -2.93
N SER A 16 -17.18 -0.58 -3.47
CA SER A 16 -16.73 0.82 -3.43
C SER A 16 -17.42 1.66 -2.35
N LYS A 17 -18.10 1.02 -1.38
CA LYS A 17 -18.95 1.72 -0.39
C LYS A 17 -18.21 2.16 0.87
N GLU A 18 -17.02 1.61 1.12
CA GLU A 18 -16.24 1.85 2.35
C GLU A 18 -15.31 3.06 2.22
N THR A 19 -14.65 3.44 3.32
CA THR A 19 -13.62 4.49 3.31
C THR A 19 -12.46 4.12 2.39
N ASN A 20 -12.30 4.89 1.32
CA ASN A 20 -11.20 4.73 0.37
C ASN A 20 -9.87 5.19 0.96
N TRP A 21 -8.77 4.67 0.40
CA TRP A 21 -7.42 5.04 0.78
C TRP A 21 -6.52 5.18 -0.45
N SER A 22 -5.44 5.93 -0.30
CA SER A 22 -4.37 6.05 -1.28
C SER A 22 -3.00 6.15 -0.59
N VAL A 23 -1.97 5.76 -1.34
CA VAL A 23 -0.57 5.97 -0.98
C VAL A 23 0.05 6.86 -2.04
N GLU A 24 0.62 7.97 -1.60
CA GLU A 24 1.39 8.87 -2.44
C GLU A 24 2.86 8.69 -2.07
N LEU A 25 3.71 8.50 -3.08
CA LEU A 25 5.15 8.39 -2.91
C LEU A 25 5.79 9.75 -3.20
N GLY A 26 6.66 10.18 -2.29
CA GLY A 26 7.51 11.34 -2.49
C GLY A 26 8.57 11.11 -3.57
N ARG A 27 9.35 12.16 -3.85
CA ARG A 27 10.41 12.09 -4.86
C ARG A 27 11.46 11.05 -4.44
N CYS A 28 11.70 10.07 -5.31
CA CYS A 28 12.63 8.96 -5.10
C CYS A 28 12.24 8.00 -3.96
N GLU A 29 11.00 8.05 -3.47
CA GLU A 29 10.46 7.01 -2.59
C GLU A 29 9.94 5.82 -3.42
N TYR A 30 9.97 4.62 -2.83
CA TYR A 30 9.41 3.42 -3.43
C TYR A 30 8.82 2.49 -2.39
N ILE A 31 7.84 1.68 -2.80
CA ILE A 31 7.30 0.60 -1.97
C ILE A 31 8.37 -0.49 -1.90
N LYS A 32 8.89 -0.74 -0.70
CA LYS A 32 9.89 -1.77 -0.42
C LYS A 32 9.25 -3.11 -0.10
N GLU A 33 8.17 -3.10 0.68
CA GLU A 33 7.43 -4.30 1.08
C GLU A 33 5.93 -4.02 1.11
N VAL A 34 5.14 -5.06 0.81
CA VAL A 34 3.70 -5.10 1.02
C VAL A 34 3.42 -6.08 2.13
N LEU A 35 2.73 -5.63 3.17
CA LEU A 35 2.35 -6.43 4.32
C LEU A 35 0.85 -6.71 4.23
N VAL A 36 0.43 -7.93 4.51
CA VAL A 36 -0.98 -8.32 4.46
C VAL A 36 -1.35 -8.99 5.77
N ASN A 37 -2.35 -8.45 6.45
CA ASN A 37 -3.01 -9.07 7.59
C ASN A 37 -4.28 -9.77 7.09
N HIS A 38 -4.40 -11.06 7.37
CA HIS A 38 -5.51 -11.86 6.84
C HIS A 38 -5.91 -13.03 7.73
N GLY A 39 -7.15 -13.46 7.55
CA GLY A 39 -7.67 -14.75 8.02
C GLY A 39 -8.56 -15.35 6.95
N TRP A 40 -9.88 -15.25 7.15
CA TRP A 40 -10.86 -15.69 6.15
C TRP A 40 -11.03 -14.65 5.02
N ILE A 41 -10.69 -13.40 5.32
CA ILE A 41 -10.64 -12.26 4.40
C ILE A 41 -9.33 -11.50 4.63
N VAL A 42 -9.03 -10.53 3.76
CA VAL A 42 -7.97 -9.55 4.03
C VAL A 42 -8.51 -8.55 5.06
N ASP A 43 -7.90 -8.55 6.25
CA ASP A 43 -8.22 -7.62 7.33
C ASP A 43 -7.58 -6.26 7.09
N GLY A 44 -6.35 -6.24 6.57
CA GLY A 44 -5.64 -5.00 6.25
C GLY A 44 -4.41 -5.20 5.37
N ILE A 45 -4.04 -4.12 4.69
CA ILE A 45 -2.85 -4.03 3.83
C ILE A 45 -1.93 -2.91 4.31
N GLY A 46 -0.63 -3.18 4.35
CA GLY A 46 0.40 -2.27 4.80
C GLY A 46 1.46 -2.08 3.74
N PHE A 47 2.03 -0.88 3.67
CA PHE A 47 3.14 -0.57 2.77
C PHE A 47 4.34 -0.07 3.57
N VAL A 48 5.48 -0.73 3.42
CA VAL A 48 6.78 -0.22 3.88
C VAL A 48 7.35 0.60 2.74
N ILE A 49 7.49 1.90 2.96
CA ILE A 49 8.05 2.83 1.98
C ILE A 49 9.50 3.09 2.36
N ALA A 50 10.39 3.11 1.38
CA ALA A 50 11.79 3.49 1.58
C ALA A 50 12.13 4.72 0.74
N ASP A 51 13.05 5.53 1.27
CA ASP A 51 13.62 6.66 0.53
C ASP A 51 14.70 6.21 -0.47
N ALA A 52 15.31 7.18 -1.17
CA ALA A 52 16.35 6.92 -2.17
C ALA A 52 17.59 6.18 -1.61
N SER A 53 17.83 6.25 -0.29
CA SER A 53 18.93 5.55 0.37
C SER A 53 18.58 4.11 0.77
N GLY A 54 17.31 3.71 0.58
CA GLY A 54 16.78 2.40 0.94
C GLY A 54 16.40 2.24 2.41
N LEU A 55 16.43 3.34 3.18
CA LEU A 55 16.02 3.36 4.58
C LEU A 55 14.49 3.24 4.68
N PRO A 56 13.97 2.22 5.38
CA PRO A 56 12.53 2.00 5.48
C PRO A 56 11.89 2.90 6.56
N CYS A 57 10.74 3.45 6.21
CA CYS A 57 9.81 4.08 7.15
C CYS A 57 8.89 3.02 7.82
N PRO A 58 8.30 3.32 8.99
CA PRO A 58 7.25 2.47 9.56
C PRO A 58 6.11 2.23 8.57
N ALA A 59 5.57 1.02 8.57
CA ALA A 59 4.54 0.65 7.60
C ALA A 59 3.26 1.47 7.75
N LYS A 60 2.74 1.97 6.63
CA LYS A 60 1.44 2.65 6.55
C LYS A 60 0.36 1.60 6.29
N TRP A 61 -0.57 1.45 7.24
CA TRP A 61 -1.61 0.42 7.21
C TRP A 61 -2.98 0.98 6.84
N PHE A 62 -3.75 0.19 6.09
CA PHE A 62 -5.14 0.44 5.72
C PHE A 62 -5.98 -0.80 6.04
N GLY A 63 -7.10 -0.62 6.75
CA GLY A 63 -7.88 -1.71 7.33
C GLY A 63 -7.43 -2.06 8.76
N GLY A 64 -7.82 -3.24 9.22
CA GLY A 64 -7.55 -3.75 10.56
C GLY A 64 -6.19 -4.44 10.72
N ARG A 65 -5.85 -4.74 11.99
CA ARG A 65 -4.67 -5.53 12.37
C ARG A 65 -5.03 -6.91 12.94
N GLY A 66 -6.17 -7.46 12.50
CA GLY A 66 -6.58 -8.83 12.85
C GLY A 66 -5.86 -9.88 12.00
N GLY A 67 -6.05 -11.16 12.33
CA GLY A 67 -5.50 -12.27 11.55
C GLY A 67 -3.98 -12.45 11.66
N ASP A 68 -3.45 -13.26 10.76
CA ASP A 68 -2.03 -13.55 10.62
C ASP A 68 -1.37 -12.56 9.64
N ALA A 69 -0.09 -12.27 9.87
CA ALA A 69 0.69 -11.36 9.03
C ALA A 69 1.49 -12.13 7.96
N SER A 70 1.43 -11.64 6.73
CA SER A 70 2.25 -12.08 5.58
C SER A 70 3.01 -10.90 4.97
N ARG A 71 4.16 -11.17 4.35
CA ARG A 71 5.10 -10.20 3.79
C ARG A 71 5.69 -10.71 2.48
#